data_AF-A0AAD9QXS9-F1
#
_entry.id   AF-A0AAD9QXS9-F1
#
_cell.length_a   1.000
_cell.length_b   1.000
_cell.length_c   1.000
_cell.angle_alpha   90.00
_cell.angle_beta   90.00
_cell.angle_gamma   90.00
#
_symmetry.space_group_name_H-M   'P 1'
#
loop_
_entity.id
_entity.type
_entity.pdbx_description
1 polymer ?
#
loop_
_entity_poly.entity_id
_entity_poly.type
_entity_poly.pdbx_seq_one_letter_code
_entity_poly.pdbx_strand_id
1 'polypeptide(L)'
;MITEEHIPRKLTDSFDPVPAFLEMGVMVRNDVHQERARMNDIFVSHSEDIECLKIQLDDKNREITDLKNAVESLEEQNNELNVTLKLRNEEIKNLKARLGRLENEKKELEDELRSVQVKVGRLEKEIRDLNDAKIAQDEKNIEIQERFDKVQGKMETRSQAMKNEMQAIKETQHKAEMSMPVGFAKGGRQTSQLAMLPQPFQSLGDRELQASLSIGEMCQQVQNKMYKVVFPTLYAPKTNYKIKKIRRDLEKYPLPTPEKEESVKKWQELTGKFKWDEAHEEAMKDLQGKRNIDAHPSPLTEEGLTRAAELLDTKGNLKGWSSYKRVLELIKIWKQLQQMDSTV
;
A
#
# COMPACT_ATOMS: atom_id res chain seq x y z
N MET A 1 43.10 128.68 -92.70
CA MET A 1 42.05 129.73 -92.76
C MET A 1 41.18 129.56 -91.53
N ILE A 2 41.05 130.61 -90.75
CA ILE A 2 40.19 130.71 -89.55
C ILE A 2 38.74 130.93 -90.01
N THR A 3 37.81 130.81 -89.05
CA THR A 3 36.40 131.30 -88.98
C THR A 3 35.36 130.28 -89.42
N GLU A 4 34.23 130.10 -88.75
CA GLU A 4 33.73 130.40 -87.39
C GLU A 4 32.32 129.80 -87.32
N GLU A 5 31.76 129.76 -86.12
CA GLU A 5 30.46 129.23 -85.72
C GLU A 5 29.23 129.70 -86.53
N HIS A 6 28.22 128.83 -86.57
CA HIS A 6 26.82 129.25 -86.43
C HIS A 6 25.93 128.13 -85.86
N ILE A 7 25.50 128.29 -84.61
CA ILE A 7 24.21 127.79 -84.10
C ILE A 7 23.56 129.01 -83.43
N PRO A 8 22.32 129.40 -83.78
CA PRO A 8 21.22 129.11 -82.85
C PRO A 8 19.82 129.01 -83.49
N ARG A 9 18.95 128.18 -82.90
CA ARG A 9 17.64 128.63 -82.38
C ARG A 9 16.95 127.52 -81.59
N LYS A 10 16.78 127.76 -80.29
CA LYS A 10 15.80 127.11 -79.43
C LYS A 10 14.40 127.60 -79.83
N LEU A 11 13.46 126.68 -80.03
CA LEU A 11 12.07 126.92 -79.71
C LEU A 11 11.68 125.93 -78.61
N THR A 12 11.38 126.49 -77.45
CA THR A 12 10.63 125.86 -76.38
C THR A 12 9.20 125.66 -76.87
N ASP A 13 8.69 124.43 -76.87
CA ASP A 13 7.27 124.21 -76.67
C ASP A 13 7.06 122.90 -75.91
N SER A 14 6.51 123.07 -74.72
CA SER A 14 5.96 122.06 -73.84
C SER A 14 4.75 121.40 -74.50
N PHE A 15 4.72 120.08 -74.63
CA PHE A 15 3.49 119.29 -74.54
C PHE A 15 3.84 117.83 -74.21
N ASP A 16 3.17 117.31 -73.19
CA ASP A 16 3.30 115.97 -72.62
C ASP A 16 3.01 114.83 -73.63
N PRO A 17 3.55 113.62 -73.38
CA PRO A 17 3.50 112.45 -74.27
C PRO A 17 2.16 111.71 -74.15
N VAL A 18 1.83 110.79 -75.09
CA VAL A 18 0.88 109.61 -75.01
C VAL A 18 0.35 109.30 -76.45
N PRO A 19 0.03 108.03 -76.91
CA PRO A 19 -0.27 106.81 -76.13
C PRO A 19 0.44 105.50 -76.49
N ALA A 20 1.21 105.37 -77.57
CA ALA A 20 1.57 104.03 -78.09
C ALA A 20 2.55 103.24 -77.18
N PHE A 21 3.48 103.92 -76.49
CA PHE A 21 4.41 103.28 -75.54
C PHE A 21 3.75 102.92 -74.20
N LEU A 22 2.70 103.65 -73.81
CA LEU A 22 1.91 103.33 -72.61
C LEU A 22 1.05 102.10 -72.83
N GLU A 23 0.45 101.95 -74.01
CA GLU A 23 -0.40 100.81 -74.35
C GLU A 23 0.41 99.48 -74.42
N MET A 24 1.59 99.51 -75.05
CA MET A 24 2.47 98.34 -75.15
C MET A 24 3.09 97.99 -73.77
N GLY A 25 3.45 98.98 -72.97
CA GLY A 25 3.92 98.78 -71.59
C GLY A 25 2.81 98.38 -70.60
N VAL A 26 1.54 98.60 -70.92
CA VAL A 26 0.37 98.09 -70.17
C VAL A 26 0.03 96.67 -70.61
N MET A 27 0.10 96.34 -71.92
CA MET A 27 -0.05 94.96 -72.42
C MET A 27 1.03 94.03 -71.85
N VAL A 28 2.31 94.39 -71.91
CA VAL A 28 3.42 93.58 -71.36
C VAL A 28 3.30 93.44 -69.83
N ARG A 29 2.88 94.50 -69.12
CA ARG A 29 2.60 94.38 -67.67
C ARG A 29 1.43 93.45 -67.38
N ASN A 30 0.35 93.54 -68.16
CA ASN A 30 -0.81 92.65 -68.00
C ASN A 30 -0.47 91.19 -68.28
N ASP A 31 0.38 90.91 -69.28
CA ASP A 31 0.86 89.55 -69.58
C ASP A 31 1.73 88.99 -68.43
N VAL A 32 2.67 89.80 -67.90
CA VAL A 32 3.49 89.42 -66.73
C VAL A 32 2.63 89.23 -65.47
N HIS A 33 1.60 90.05 -65.27
CA HIS A 33 0.64 89.88 -64.17
C HIS A 33 -0.21 88.62 -64.34
N GLN A 34 -0.61 88.27 -65.57
CA GLN A 34 -1.35 87.06 -65.88
C GLN A 34 -0.47 85.80 -65.68
N GLU A 35 0.79 85.81 -66.13
CA GLU A 35 1.74 84.73 -65.89
C GLU A 35 2.06 84.55 -64.40
N ARG A 36 2.23 85.66 -63.65
CA ARG A 36 2.39 85.62 -62.19
C ARG A 36 1.17 85.02 -61.50
N ALA A 37 -0.04 85.35 -61.93
CA ALA A 37 -1.27 84.77 -61.39
C ALA A 37 -1.34 83.25 -61.65
N ARG A 38 -1.06 82.81 -62.89
CA ARG A 38 -1.01 81.38 -63.24
C ARG A 38 0.04 80.62 -62.43
N MET A 39 1.23 81.21 -62.25
CA MET A 39 2.30 80.61 -61.47
C MET A 39 1.94 80.52 -59.98
N ASN A 40 1.24 81.51 -59.45
CA ASN A 40 0.74 81.51 -58.09
C ASN A 40 -0.32 80.42 -57.88
N ASP A 41 -1.25 80.24 -58.83
CA ASP A 41 -2.26 79.18 -58.76
C ASP A 41 -1.61 77.78 -58.80
N ILE A 42 -0.60 77.58 -59.66
CA ILE A 42 0.20 76.34 -59.70
C ILE A 42 0.93 76.12 -58.36
N PHE A 43 1.50 77.17 -57.78
CA PHE A 43 2.20 77.09 -56.50
C PHE A 43 1.25 76.70 -55.36
N VAL A 44 0.05 77.28 -55.33
CA VAL A 44 -1.00 76.92 -54.35
C VAL A 44 -1.41 75.46 -54.53
N SER A 45 -1.71 75.03 -55.76
CA SER A 45 -2.08 73.64 -56.07
C SER A 45 -0.99 72.65 -55.65
N HIS A 46 0.27 72.91 -55.99
CA HIS A 46 1.37 72.05 -55.58
C HIS A 46 1.56 72.05 -54.05
N SER A 47 1.35 73.18 -53.38
CA SER A 47 1.43 73.26 -51.93
C SER A 47 0.33 72.41 -51.26
N GLU A 48 -0.88 72.39 -51.83
CA GLU A 48 -1.98 71.53 -51.37
C GLU A 48 -1.68 70.05 -51.62
N ASP A 49 -1.14 69.70 -52.78
CA ASP A 49 -0.72 68.32 -53.11
C ASP A 49 0.37 67.82 -52.16
N ILE A 50 1.37 68.65 -51.86
CA ILE A 50 2.45 68.32 -50.91
C ILE A 50 1.88 68.05 -49.51
N GLU A 51 0.94 68.88 -49.05
CA GLU A 51 0.32 68.68 -47.74
C GLU A 51 -0.53 67.40 -47.72
N CYS A 52 -1.28 67.12 -48.79
CA CYS A 52 -2.05 65.87 -48.92
C CYS A 52 -1.15 64.63 -48.91
N LEU A 53 -0.02 64.66 -49.63
CA LEU A 53 0.94 63.56 -49.64
C LEU A 53 1.60 63.37 -48.27
N LYS A 54 1.85 64.45 -47.53
CA LYS A 54 2.41 64.40 -46.18
C LYS A 54 1.45 63.73 -45.19
N ILE A 55 0.16 64.07 -45.24
CA ILE A 55 -0.87 63.41 -44.43
C ILE A 55 -0.94 61.91 -44.77
N GLN A 56 -0.95 61.55 -46.05
CA GLN A 56 -0.95 60.14 -46.46
C GLN A 56 0.29 59.39 -45.98
N LEU A 57 1.46 60.03 -46.04
CA LEU A 57 2.71 59.45 -45.54
C LEU A 57 2.64 59.20 -44.03
N ASP A 58 2.11 60.15 -43.26
CA ASP A 58 1.93 60.02 -41.81
C ASP A 58 0.94 58.90 -41.45
N ASP A 59 -0.16 58.77 -42.18
CA ASP A 59 -1.11 57.68 -41.99
C ASP A 59 -0.51 56.31 -42.35
N LYS A 60 0.27 56.22 -43.43
CA LYS A 60 1.01 54.99 -43.77
C LYS A 60 2.08 54.66 -42.74
N ASN A 61 2.77 55.66 -42.18
CA ASN A 61 3.73 55.44 -41.10
C ASN A 61 3.06 54.93 -39.83
N ARG A 62 1.84 55.41 -39.52
CA ARG A 62 1.03 54.88 -38.41
C ARG A 62 0.64 53.43 -38.67
N GLU A 63 0.12 53.11 -39.86
CA GLU A 63 -0.24 51.75 -40.28
C GLU A 63 0.96 50.79 -40.19
N ILE A 64 2.15 51.22 -40.65
CA ILE A 64 3.39 50.44 -40.53
C ILE A 64 3.74 50.18 -39.06
N THR A 65 3.54 51.15 -38.17
CA THR A 65 3.82 50.99 -36.73
C THR A 65 2.86 50.00 -36.09
N ASP A 66 1.57 50.10 -36.40
CA ASP A 66 0.55 49.18 -35.90
C ASP A 66 0.80 47.75 -36.38
N LEU A 67 1.16 47.58 -37.66
CA LEU A 67 1.52 46.27 -38.21
C LEU A 67 2.79 45.69 -37.57
N LYS A 68 3.81 46.51 -37.29
CA LYS A 68 5.01 46.06 -36.57
C LYS A 68 4.67 45.53 -35.18
N ASN A 69 3.86 46.27 -34.43
CA ASN A 69 3.43 45.86 -33.09
C ASN A 69 2.61 44.55 -33.14
N ALA A 70 1.74 44.40 -34.16
CA ALA A 70 0.98 43.17 -34.34
C ALA A 70 1.88 41.96 -34.66
N VAL A 71 2.91 42.14 -35.49
CA VAL A 71 3.89 41.09 -35.80
C VAL A 71 4.67 40.70 -34.55
N GLU A 72 5.15 41.66 -33.76
CA GLU A 72 5.87 41.41 -32.52
C GLU A 72 5.01 40.62 -31.52
N SER A 73 3.74 41.00 -31.35
CA SER A 73 2.81 40.27 -30.49
C SER A 73 2.56 38.83 -30.98
N LEU A 74 2.46 38.61 -32.28
CA LEU A 74 2.31 37.27 -32.85
C LEU A 74 3.58 36.42 -32.66
N GLU A 75 4.76 37.02 -32.77
CA GLU A 75 6.04 36.34 -32.51
C GLU A 75 6.14 35.91 -31.04
N GLU A 76 5.75 36.78 -30.10
CA GLU A 76 5.69 36.45 -28.67
C GLU A 76 4.73 35.27 -28.40
N GLN A 77 3.52 35.32 -28.94
CA GLN A 77 2.54 34.23 -28.80
C GLN A 77 3.06 32.92 -29.38
N ASN A 78 3.73 32.96 -30.54
CA ASN A 78 4.28 31.78 -31.17
C ASN A 78 5.43 31.18 -30.34
N ASN A 79 6.26 32.02 -29.73
CA ASN A 79 7.30 31.59 -28.79
C ASN A 79 6.71 30.92 -27.55
N GLU A 80 5.66 31.49 -26.95
CA GLU A 80 4.98 30.90 -25.79
C GLU A 80 4.34 29.54 -26.14
N LEU A 81 3.68 29.44 -27.29
CA LEU A 81 3.13 28.19 -27.79
C LEU A 81 4.22 27.13 -28.00
N ASN A 82 5.37 27.51 -28.56
CA ASN A 82 6.50 26.61 -28.75
C ASN A 82 7.07 26.07 -27.42
N VAL A 83 7.19 26.93 -26.41
CA VAL A 83 7.60 26.52 -25.06
C VAL A 83 6.60 25.54 -24.46
N THR A 84 5.30 25.88 -24.54
CA THR A 84 4.22 25.02 -24.04
C THR A 84 4.21 23.66 -24.72
N LEU A 85 4.37 23.63 -26.05
CA LEU A 85 4.44 22.40 -26.84
C LEU A 85 5.62 21.52 -26.41
N LYS A 86 6.80 22.10 -26.18
CA LYS A 86 7.97 21.36 -25.68
C LYS A 86 7.71 20.74 -24.30
N LEU A 87 7.11 21.49 -23.37
CA LEU A 87 6.76 20.99 -22.05
C LEU A 87 5.77 19.83 -22.12
N ARG A 88 4.71 19.95 -22.94
CA ARG A 88 3.73 18.88 -23.14
C ARG A 88 4.33 17.64 -23.79
N ASN A 89 5.26 17.80 -24.73
CA ASN A 89 5.96 16.67 -25.32
C ASN A 89 6.80 15.92 -24.29
N GLU A 90 7.48 16.62 -23.38
CA GLU A 90 8.24 15.99 -22.31
C GLU A 90 7.33 15.29 -21.29
N GLU A 91 6.21 15.90 -20.94
CA GLU A 91 5.16 15.28 -20.12
C GLU A 91 4.66 13.97 -20.75
N ILE A 92 4.34 13.98 -22.05
CA ILE A 92 3.93 12.78 -22.80
C ILE A 92 5.01 11.70 -22.76
N LYS A 93 6.29 12.08 -22.88
CA LYS A 93 7.42 11.14 -22.84
C LYS A 93 7.54 10.47 -21.47
N ASN A 94 7.40 11.25 -20.40
CA ASN A 94 7.39 10.75 -19.02
C ASN A 94 6.20 9.83 -18.74
N LEU A 95 5.01 10.19 -19.23
CA LEU A 95 3.81 9.36 -19.12
C LEU A 95 3.96 8.03 -19.86
N LYS A 96 4.51 8.04 -21.09
CA LYS A 96 4.82 6.81 -21.84
C LYS A 96 5.80 5.91 -21.09
N ALA A 97 6.85 6.48 -20.51
CA ALA A 97 7.82 5.72 -19.72
C ALA A 97 7.18 5.11 -18.46
N ARG A 98 6.30 5.85 -17.78
CA ARG A 98 5.53 5.35 -16.63
C ARG A 98 4.58 4.22 -17.03
N LEU A 99 3.89 4.37 -18.16
CA LEU A 99 2.98 3.36 -18.69
C LEU A 99 3.73 2.05 -19.00
N GLY A 100 4.90 2.12 -19.66
CA GLY A 100 5.71 0.93 -19.91
C GLY A 100 6.20 0.22 -18.64
N ARG A 101 6.52 0.97 -17.58
CA ARG A 101 6.87 0.35 -16.28
C ARG A 101 5.68 -0.39 -15.67
N LEU A 102 4.49 0.23 -15.68
CA LEU A 102 3.27 -0.39 -15.15
C LEU A 102 2.84 -1.61 -15.95
N GLU A 103 3.02 -1.61 -17.27
CA GLU A 103 2.74 -2.77 -18.11
C GLU A 103 3.66 -3.96 -17.78
N ASN A 104 4.95 -3.69 -17.53
CA ASN A 104 5.89 -4.72 -17.11
C ASN A 104 5.53 -5.29 -15.72
N GLU A 105 5.26 -4.42 -14.75
CA GLU A 105 4.85 -4.83 -13.39
C GLU A 105 3.56 -5.67 -13.43
N LYS A 106 2.57 -5.27 -14.25
CA LYS A 106 1.36 -6.07 -14.47
C LYS A 106 1.70 -7.47 -14.99
N LYS A 107 2.60 -7.57 -15.97
CA LYS A 107 2.99 -8.86 -16.55
C LYS A 107 3.70 -9.75 -15.52
N GLU A 108 4.60 -9.18 -14.72
CA GLU A 108 5.30 -9.90 -13.65
C GLU A 108 4.31 -10.43 -12.60
N LEU A 109 3.37 -9.60 -12.15
CA LEU A 109 2.32 -10.01 -11.20
C LEU A 109 1.41 -11.11 -11.77
N GLU A 110 1.08 -11.05 -13.07
CA GLU A 110 0.32 -12.10 -13.74
C GLU A 110 1.10 -13.43 -13.80
N ASP A 111 2.41 -13.39 -14.03
CA ASP A 111 3.29 -14.57 -14.01
C ASP A 111 3.40 -15.17 -12.60
N GLU A 112 3.56 -14.33 -11.58
CA GLU A 112 3.57 -14.75 -10.18
C GLU A 112 2.23 -15.40 -9.78
N LEU A 113 1.11 -14.80 -10.17
CA LEU A 113 -0.22 -15.34 -9.91
C LEU A 113 -0.40 -16.72 -10.55
N ARG A 114 0.04 -16.89 -11.81
CA ARG A 114 0.05 -18.20 -12.48
C ARG A 114 0.88 -19.22 -11.70
N SER A 115 2.06 -18.83 -11.21
CA SER A 115 2.93 -19.71 -10.41
C SER A 115 2.25 -20.15 -9.11
N VAL A 116 1.62 -19.21 -8.40
CA VAL A 116 0.89 -19.50 -7.15
C VAL A 116 -0.30 -20.42 -7.41
N GLN A 117 -1.07 -20.20 -8.48
CA GLN A 117 -2.18 -21.08 -8.86
C GLN A 117 -1.71 -22.52 -9.09
N VAL A 118 -0.59 -22.72 -9.78
CA VAL A 118 -0.01 -24.07 -9.97
C VAL A 118 0.40 -24.70 -8.64
N LYS A 119 1.02 -23.95 -7.73
CA LYS A 119 1.41 -24.46 -6.40
C LYS A 119 0.19 -24.85 -5.57
N VAL A 120 -0.85 -24.03 -5.56
CA VAL A 120 -2.12 -24.33 -4.87
C VAL A 120 -2.75 -25.60 -5.44
N GLY A 121 -2.84 -25.74 -6.77
CA GLY A 121 -3.37 -26.95 -7.39
C GLY A 121 -2.60 -28.23 -7.05
N ARG A 122 -1.27 -28.13 -6.86
CA ARG A 122 -0.45 -29.25 -6.38
C ARG A 122 -0.76 -29.61 -4.92
N LEU A 123 -0.81 -28.61 -4.04
CA LEU A 123 -1.14 -28.82 -2.63
C LEU A 123 -2.55 -29.39 -2.43
N GLU A 124 -3.53 -28.92 -3.21
CA GLU A 124 -4.88 -29.48 -3.19
C GLU A 124 -4.90 -30.95 -3.60
N LYS A 125 -4.06 -31.34 -4.57
CA LYS A 125 -3.90 -32.75 -4.95
C LYS A 125 -3.25 -33.55 -3.83
N GLU A 126 -2.16 -33.07 -3.24
CA GLU A 126 -1.50 -33.74 -2.12
C GLU A 126 -2.44 -33.92 -0.92
N ILE A 127 -3.28 -32.92 -0.62
CA ILE A 127 -4.28 -33.02 0.44
C ILE A 127 -5.31 -34.13 0.14
N ARG A 128 -5.79 -34.22 -1.12
CA ARG A 128 -6.70 -35.30 -1.53
C ARG A 128 -6.03 -36.67 -1.38
N ASP A 129 -4.82 -36.82 -1.91
CA ASP A 129 -4.06 -38.08 -1.85
C ASP A 129 -3.81 -38.52 -0.39
N LEU A 130 -3.47 -37.56 0.50
CA LEU A 130 -3.30 -37.82 1.93
C LEU A 130 -4.61 -38.20 2.64
N ASN A 131 -5.72 -37.56 2.26
CA ASN A 131 -7.03 -37.87 2.83
C ASN A 131 -7.48 -39.29 2.43
N ASP A 132 -7.27 -39.68 1.18
CA ASP A 132 -7.57 -41.02 0.68
C ASP A 132 -6.69 -42.07 1.39
N ALA A 133 -5.40 -41.78 1.56
CA ALA A 133 -4.48 -42.64 2.32
C ALA A 133 -4.89 -42.78 3.79
N LYS A 134 -5.38 -41.70 4.41
CA LYS A 134 -5.89 -41.71 5.79
C LYS A 134 -7.14 -42.57 5.91
N ILE A 135 -8.10 -42.44 5.00
CA ILE A 135 -9.31 -43.28 4.98
C ILE A 135 -8.92 -44.76 4.88
N ALA A 136 -8.03 -45.11 3.94
CA ALA A 136 -7.55 -46.48 3.79
C ALA A 136 -6.80 -47.00 5.04
N GLN A 137 -6.10 -46.13 5.76
CA GLN A 137 -5.48 -46.48 7.04
C GLN A 137 -6.52 -46.73 8.13
N ASP A 138 -7.53 -45.87 8.24
CA ASP A 138 -8.61 -45.99 9.22
C ASP A 138 -9.41 -47.28 9.00
N GLU A 139 -9.70 -47.65 7.75
CA GLU A 139 -10.30 -48.94 7.39
C GLU A 139 -9.47 -50.13 7.88
N LYS A 140 -8.15 -50.12 7.64
CA LYS A 140 -7.25 -51.16 8.15
C LYS A 140 -7.20 -51.22 9.67
N ASN A 141 -7.25 -50.07 10.35
CA ASN A 141 -7.29 -50.02 11.80
C ASN A 141 -8.57 -50.67 12.36
N ILE A 142 -9.71 -50.43 11.71
CA ILE A 142 -10.99 -51.10 12.05
C ILE A 142 -10.86 -52.61 11.88
N GLU A 143 -10.33 -53.09 10.75
CA GLU A 143 -10.13 -54.53 10.51
C GLU A 143 -9.20 -55.18 11.57
N ILE A 144 -8.13 -54.49 11.96
CA ILE A 144 -7.21 -54.97 12.98
C ILE A 144 -7.91 -55.04 14.34
N GLN A 145 -8.70 -54.03 14.70
CA GLN A 145 -9.46 -54.01 15.95
C GLN A 145 -10.45 -55.17 16.01
N GLU A 146 -11.20 -55.44 14.93
CA GLU A 146 -12.11 -56.59 14.85
C GLU A 146 -11.39 -57.93 15.03
N ARG A 147 -10.21 -58.08 14.40
CA ARG A 147 -9.38 -59.28 14.57
C ARG A 147 -8.86 -59.41 16.01
N PHE A 148 -8.48 -58.30 16.63
CA PHE A 148 -8.03 -58.26 18.02
C PHE A 148 -9.13 -58.70 18.97
N ASP A 149 -10.33 -58.13 18.86
CA ASP A 149 -11.48 -58.48 19.70
C ASP A 149 -11.84 -59.97 19.56
N LYS A 150 -11.77 -60.51 18.33
CA LYS A 150 -11.99 -61.94 18.07
C LYS A 150 -10.93 -62.83 18.72
N VAL A 151 -9.66 -62.41 18.73
CA VAL A 151 -8.56 -63.15 19.39
C VAL A 151 -8.71 -63.06 20.91
N GLN A 152 -9.05 -61.89 21.44
CA GLN A 152 -9.29 -61.67 22.86
C GLN A 152 -10.41 -62.58 23.38
N GLY A 153 -11.57 -62.62 22.70
CA GLY A 153 -12.68 -63.50 23.09
C GLY A 153 -12.31 -64.99 23.08
N LYS A 154 -11.51 -65.44 22.10
CA LYS A 154 -10.96 -66.81 22.08
C LYS A 154 -10.01 -67.07 23.25
N MET A 155 -9.16 -66.11 23.59
CA MET A 155 -8.22 -66.20 24.71
C MET A 155 -8.94 -66.24 26.06
N GLU A 156 -9.98 -65.43 26.26
CA GLU A 156 -10.83 -65.45 27.45
C GLU A 156 -11.55 -66.79 27.60
N THR A 157 -12.11 -67.32 26.50
CA THR A 157 -12.76 -68.65 26.48
C THR A 157 -11.77 -69.75 26.88
N ARG A 158 -10.56 -69.72 26.30
CA ARG A 158 -9.49 -70.69 26.62
C ARG A 158 -9.02 -70.55 28.08
N SER A 159 -8.91 -69.31 28.58
CA SER A 159 -8.55 -69.02 29.97
C SER A 159 -9.58 -69.58 30.94
N GLN A 160 -10.87 -69.40 30.64
CA GLN A 160 -11.95 -69.96 31.46
C GLN A 160 -11.96 -71.49 31.41
N ALA A 161 -11.76 -72.11 30.25
CA ALA A 161 -11.62 -73.56 30.12
C ALA A 161 -10.45 -74.09 30.97
N MET A 162 -9.29 -73.42 30.92
CA MET A 162 -8.12 -73.78 31.71
C MET A 162 -8.36 -73.62 33.23
N LYS A 163 -9.08 -72.58 33.66
CA LYS A 163 -9.50 -72.43 35.06
C LYS A 163 -10.40 -73.59 35.51
N ASN A 164 -11.38 -73.95 34.69
CA ASN A 164 -12.30 -75.04 34.98
C ASN A 164 -11.56 -76.39 35.06
N GLU A 165 -10.65 -76.67 34.12
CA GLU A 165 -9.79 -77.86 34.15
C GLU A 165 -8.91 -77.89 35.40
N MET A 166 -8.27 -76.77 35.76
CA MET A 166 -7.43 -76.69 36.95
C MET A 166 -8.22 -76.86 38.25
N GLN A 167 -9.47 -76.40 38.29
CA GLN A 167 -10.38 -76.65 39.40
C GLN A 167 -10.78 -78.13 39.49
N ALA A 168 -11.08 -78.77 38.36
CA ALA A 168 -11.35 -80.21 38.31
C ALA A 168 -10.13 -81.05 38.74
N ILE A 169 -8.92 -80.64 38.37
CA ILE A 169 -7.67 -81.26 38.84
C ILE A 169 -7.52 -81.09 40.35
N LYS A 170 -7.79 -79.90 40.90
CA LYS A 170 -7.76 -79.68 42.36
C LYS A 170 -8.81 -80.53 43.09
N GLU A 171 -10.02 -80.66 42.57
CA GLU A 171 -11.08 -81.48 43.19
C GLU A 171 -10.76 -82.98 43.14
N THR A 172 -10.15 -83.45 42.04
CA THR A 172 -9.65 -84.84 41.94
C THR A 172 -8.46 -85.09 42.85
N GLN A 173 -7.54 -84.12 43.00
CA GLN A 173 -6.50 -84.16 44.04
C GLN A 173 -7.09 -84.15 45.45
N HIS A 174 -8.07 -83.31 45.76
CA HIS A 174 -8.74 -83.29 47.08
C HIS A 174 -9.48 -84.60 47.39
N LYS A 175 -10.11 -85.22 46.38
CA LYS A 175 -10.71 -86.56 46.51
C LYS A 175 -9.66 -87.65 46.70
N ALA A 176 -8.49 -87.54 46.07
CA ALA A 176 -7.37 -88.44 46.29
C ALA A 176 -6.72 -88.24 47.67
N GLU A 177 -6.68 -87.01 48.18
CA GLU A 177 -6.20 -86.67 49.53
C GLU A 177 -7.16 -87.14 50.64
N MET A 178 -8.46 -87.27 50.38
CA MET A 178 -9.41 -87.92 51.31
C MET A 178 -9.22 -89.45 51.44
N SER A 179 -8.28 -90.04 50.70
CA SER A 179 -7.97 -91.48 50.72
C SER A 179 -6.64 -91.84 51.41
N MET A 180 -5.94 -90.92 52.08
CA MET A 180 -4.72 -91.23 52.86
C MET A 180 -4.65 -90.46 54.19
N PRO A 181 -4.06 -91.04 55.26
CA PRO A 181 -4.12 -90.47 56.60
C PRO A 181 -3.16 -89.28 56.81
N VAL A 182 -3.75 -88.21 57.34
CA VAL A 182 -3.26 -87.10 58.19
C VAL A 182 -1.77 -86.76 58.19
N GLY A 183 -1.48 -85.48 57.90
CA GLY A 183 -0.35 -84.76 58.50
C GLY A 183 -0.28 -83.27 58.13
N PHE A 184 -0.65 -82.40 59.10
CA PHE A 184 -0.15 -81.02 59.35
C PHE A 184 -0.16 -79.98 58.20
N ALA A 185 -0.34 -78.66 58.35
CA ALA A 185 -0.78 -77.75 59.39
C ALA A 185 -0.90 -76.36 58.72
N LYS A 186 -1.96 -75.62 59.08
CA LYS A 186 -1.99 -74.19 59.40
C LYS A 186 -1.11 -73.19 58.60
N GLY A 187 -1.78 -72.18 58.02
CA GLY A 187 -1.38 -70.78 58.22
C GLY A 187 -1.33 -69.91 56.96
N GLY A 188 -2.01 -68.76 57.01
CA GLY A 188 -1.63 -67.60 56.20
C GLY A 188 -2.75 -66.84 55.47
N ARG A 189 -3.74 -66.31 56.20
CA ARG A 189 -4.47 -65.12 55.71
C ARG A 189 -3.60 -63.91 55.99
N GLN A 190 -3.09 -63.25 54.95
CA GLN A 190 -2.59 -61.88 55.04
C GLN A 190 -3.53 -60.96 54.25
N THR A 191 -4.27 -60.16 55.00
CA THR A 191 -4.97 -58.97 54.54
C THR A 191 -3.92 -57.89 54.24
N SER A 192 -3.64 -57.62 52.97
CA SER A 192 -2.89 -56.42 52.59
C SER A 192 -3.80 -55.21 52.69
N GLN A 193 -3.50 -54.35 53.66
CA GLN A 193 -4.09 -53.04 53.82
C GLN A 193 -3.87 -52.21 52.55
N LEU A 194 -4.94 -51.60 52.05
CA LEU A 194 -4.88 -50.51 51.09
C LEU A 194 -4.08 -49.36 51.72
N ALA A 195 -2.86 -49.13 51.23
CA ALA A 195 -2.15 -47.89 51.44
C ALA A 195 -2.85 -46.80 50.59
N MET A 196 -3.50 -45.85 51.26
CA MET A 196 -3.94 -44.61 50.64
C MET A 196 -2.70 -43.82 50.20
N LEU A 197 -2.45 -43.77 48.89
CA LEU A 197 -1.51 -42.83 48.31
C LEU A 197 -2.09 -41.40 48.38
N PRO A 198 -1.31 -40.40 48.81
CA PRO A 198 -1.64 -39.00 48.60
C PRO A 198 -1.63 -38.65 47.10
N GLN A 199 -2.59 -37.80 46.74
CA GLN A 199 -2.87 -37.13 45.46
C GLN A 199 -1.64 -36.45 44.78
N PRO A 200 -1.75 -36.09 43.48
CA PRO A 200 -0.96 -36.63 42.38
C PRO A 200 0.32 -35.83 42.10
N PHE A 201 1.39 -36.56 41.74
CA PHE A 201 2.48 -36.01 40.96
C PHE A 201 1.91 -35.51 39.62
N GLN A 202 1.84 -34.19 39.43
CA GLN A 202 1.66 -33.60 38.10
C GLN A 202 2.81 -34.11 37.23
N SER A 203 2.48 -34.84 36.18
CA SER A 203 3.47 -35.44 35.29
C SER A 203 4.29 -34.34 34.61
N LEU A 204 5.52 -34.66 34.18
CA LEU A 204 6.32 -33.73 33.37
C LEU A 204 5.57 -33.27 32.10
N GLY A 205 4.67 -34.10 31.55
CA GLY A 205 3.82 -33.74 30.42
C GLY A 205 2.82 -32.63 30.74
N ASP A 206 2.32 -32.57 31.99
CA ASP A 206 1.39 -31.53 32.41
C ASP A 206 2.06 -30.14 32.48
N ARG A 207 3.36 -30.10 32.76
CA ARG A 207 4.13 -28.84 32.78
C ARG A 207 4.40 -28.27 31.39
N GLU A 208 4.70 -29.12 30.42
CA GLU A 208 4.91 -28.70 29.01
C GLU A 208 3.60 -28.24 28.36
N LEU A 209 2.51 -28.94 28.66
CA LEU A 209 1.17 -28.52 28.26
C LEU A 209 0.83 -27.17 28.87
N GLN A 210 1.04 -26.99 30.18
CA GLN A 210 0.78 -25.72 30.85
C GLN A 210 1.62 -24.57 30.27
N ALA A 211 2.91 -24.79 29.98
CA ALA A 211 3.77 -23.80 29.35
C ALA A 211 3.27 -23.41 27.95
N SER A 212 2.87 -24.39 27.14
CA SER A 212 2.29 -24.15 25.81
C SER A 212 0.99 -23.35 25.90
N LEU A 213 0.13 -23.66 26.87
CA LEU A 213 -1.12 -22.93 27.11
C LEU A 213 -0.85 -21.48 27.52
N SER A 214 0.11 -21.23 28.41
CA SER A 214 0.47 -19.87 28.83
C SER A 214 1.00 -19.02 27.66
N ILE A 215 1.86 -19.59 26.80
CA ILE A 215 2.38 -18.88 25.62
C ILE A 215 1.26 -18.64 24.59
N GLY A 216 0.36 -19.62 24.38
CA GLY A 216 -0.79 -19.47 23.50
C GLY A 216 -1.79 -18.38 23.97
N GLU A 217 -2.04 -18.30 25.28
CA GLU A 217 -2.86 -17.26 25.89
C GLU A 217 -2.21 -15.87 25.74
N MET A 218 -0.89 -15.77 25.95
CA MET A 218 -0.15 -14.52 25.72
C MET A 218 -0.29 -14.02 24.28
N CYS A 219 -0.17 -14.91 23.30
CA CYS A 219 -0.38 -14.56 21.89
C CYS A 219 -1.81 -14.05 21.63
N GLN A 220 -2.83 -14.63 22.28
CA GLN A 220 -4.20 -14.12 22.17
C GLN A 220 -4.32 -12.72 22.77
N GLN A 221 -3.73 -12.49 23.94
CA GLN A 221 -3.76 -11.18 24.59
C GLN A 221 -3.07 -10.11 23.74
N VAL A 222 -1.95 -10.44 23.09
CA VAL A 222 -1.29 -9.55 22.12
C VAL A 222 -2.27 -9.16 21.01
N GLN A 223 -2.91 -10.12 20.36
CA GLN A 223 -3.85 -9.84 19.25
C GLN A 223 -5.04 -9.00 19.69
N ASN A 224 -5.63 -9.30 20.86
CA ASN A 224 -6.75 -8.56 21.42
C ASN A 224 -6.36 -7.13 21.80
N LYS A 225 -5.21 -6.94 22.48
CA LYS A 225 -4.73 -5.61 22.88
C LYS A 225 -4.33 -4.77 21.66
N MET A 226 -3.70 -5.36 20.65
CA MET A 226 -3.41 -4.66 19.39
C MET A 226 -4.70 -4.19 18.71
N TYR A 227 -5.73 -5.04 18.65
CA TYR A 227 -7.02 -4.62 18.10
C TYR A 227 -7.63 -3.48 18.93
N LYS A 228 -7.60 -3.57 20.27
CA LYS A 228 -8.10 -2.50 21.16
C LYS A 228 -7.39 -1.17 20.92
N VAL A 229 -6.08 -1.17 20.71
CA VAL A 229 -5.30 0.05 20.45
C VAL A 229 -5.70 0.67 19.12
N VAL A 230 -5.87 -0.14 18.06
CA VAL A 230 -6.21 0.35 16.72
C VAL A 230 -7.67 0.80 16.63
N PHE A 231 -8.59 0.01 17.20
CA PHE A 231 -10.02 0.26 17.16
C PHE A 231 -10.64 0.23 18.58
N PRO A 232 -10.39 1.24 19.43
CA PRO A 232 -10.93 1.28 20.80
C PRO A 232 -12.46 1.24 20.83
N THR A 233 -13.10 1.92 19.88
CA THR A 233 -14.57 2.03 19.78
C THR A 233 -15.24 0.73 19.29
N LEU A 234 -14.53 -0.09 18.52
CA LEU A 234 -15.04 -1.38 17.99
C LEU A 234 -14.59 -2.59 18.82
N TYR A 235 -13.87 -2.36 19.91
CA TYR A 235 -13.35 -3.43 20.75
C TYR A 235 -14.41 -3.97 21.72
N ALA A 236 -14.59 -5.28 21.70
CA ALA A 236 -15.49 -6.02 22.56
C ALA A 236 -14.69 -7.06 23.37
N PRO A 237 -14.62 -6.94 24.72
CA PRO A 237 -13.74 -7.75 25.57
C PRO A 237 -13.91 -9.28 25.45
N LYS A 238 -15.09 -9.77 25.04
CA LYS A 238 -15.39 -11.20 24.91
C LYS A 238 -15.09 -11.78 23.52
N THR A 239 -14.57 -10.97 22.60
CA THR A 239 -14.26 -11.41 21.24
C THR A 239 -12.78 -11.76 21.10
N ASN A 240 -12.49 -12.84 20.39
CA ASN A 240 -11.12 -13.19 20.00
C ASN A 240 -10.78 -12.51 18.67
N TYR A 241 -10.01 -11.44 18.74
CA TYR A 241 -9.57 -10.68 17.57
C TYR A 241 -8.30 -11.28 16.99
N LYS A 242 -8.23 -11.32 15.66
CA LYS A 242 -7.04 -11.74 14.91
C LYS A 242 -6.45 -10.55 14.17
N ILE A 243 -5.15 -10.56 13.91
CA ILE A 243 -4.49 -9.49 13.12
C ILE A 243 -5.11 -9.36 11.73
N LYS A 244 -5.47 -10.49 11.10
CA LYS A 244 -6.22 -10.50 9.83
C LYS A 244 -7.57 -9.77 9.89
N LYS A 245 -8.17 -9.63 11.08
CA LYS A 245 -9.39 -8.84 11.28
C LYS A 245 -9.06 -7.35 11.34
N ILE A 246 -7.98 -6.95 12.02
CA ILE A 246 -7.49 -5.56 11.99
C ILE A 246 -7.26 -5.09 10.54
N ARG A 247 -6.53 -5.89 9.73
CA ARG A 247 -6.27 -5.56 8.32
C ARG A 247 -7.56 -5.41 7.51
N ARG A 248 -8.48 -6.38 7.65
CA ARG A 248 -9.79 -6.33 6.97
C ARG A 248 -10.64 -5.14 7.39
N ASP A 249 -10.64 -4.80 8.67
CA ASP A 249 -11.44 -3.69 9.19
C ASP A 249 -10.85 -2.33 8.77
N LEU A 250 -9.51 -2.24 8.60
CA LEU A 250 -8.85 -1.09 7.97
C LEU A 250 -9.23 -0.94 6.48
N GLU A 251 -9.31 -2.05 5.73
CA GLU A 251 -9.69 -2.07 4.31
C GLU A 251 -11.18 -1.76 4.09
N LYS A 252 -12.07 -2.42 4.85
CA LYS A 252 -13.52 -2.37 4.67
C LYS A 252 -14.20 -1.15 5.29
N TYR A 253 -13.48 -0.32 6.04
CA TYR A 253 -14.06 0.88 6.64
C TYR A 253 -14.59 1.81 5.52
N PRO A 254 -15.90 2.07 5.47
CA PRO A 254 -16.51 2.83 4.38
C PRO A 254 -16.10 4.31 4.46
N LEU A 255 -15.50 4.82 3.38
CA LEU A 255 -15.10 6.22 3.13
C LEU A 255 -14.06 6.80 4.14
N PRO A 256 -13.31 7.86 3.77
CA PRO A 256 -12.32 8.47 4.67
C PRO A 256 -13.05 9.25 5.77
N THR A 257 -13.37 8.57 6.87
CA THR A 257 -13.73 9.21 8.13
C THR A 257 -12.46 9.53 8.92
N PRO A 258 -12.44 10.58 9.74
CA PRO A 258 -11.27 10.90 10.59
C PRO A 258 -10.86 9.72 11.49
N GLU A 259 -11.82 8.90 11.91
CA GLU A 259 -11.57 7.67 12.67
C GLU A 259 -10.77 6.61 11.89
N LYS A 260 -10.98 6.52 10.57
CA LYS A 260 -10.23 5.60 9.70
C LYS A 260 -8.77 6.03 9.60
N GLU A 261 -8.53 7.32 9.36
CA GLU A 261 -7.18 7.87 9.29
C GLU A 261 -6.44 7.73 10.62
N GLU A 262 -7.13 7.97 11.74
CA GLU A 262 -6.57 7.76 13.07
C GLU A 262 -6.23 6.29 13.33
N SER A 263 -7.10 5.35 12.93
CA SER A 263 -6.86 3.92 13.08
C SER A 263 -5.69 3.43 12.20
N VAL A 264 -5.58 3.93 10.96
CA VAL A 264 -4.45 3.64 10.06
C VAL A 264 -3.14 4.17 10.68
N LYS A 265 -3.15 5.40 11.18
CA LYS A 265 -1.99 6.00 11.85
C LYS A 265 -1.58 5.21 13.09
N LYS A 266 -2.53 4.85 13.96
CA LYS A 266 -2.30 3.99 15.13
C LYS A 266 -1.73 2.63 14.74
N TRP A 267 -2.22 2.00 13.67
CA TRP A 267 -1.68 0.74 13.18
C TRP A 267 -0.23 0.88 12.68
N GLN A 268 0.09 1.94 11.92
CA GLN A 268 1.44 2.23 11.45
C GLN A 268 2.42 2.52 12.60
N GLU A 269 2.00 3.33 13.58
CA GLU A 269 2.80 3.62 14.77
C GLU A 269 3.05 2.34 15.60
N LEU A 270 2.02 1.51 15.77
CA LEU A 270 2.11 0.28 16.55
C LEU A 270 3.03 -0.75 15.87
N THR A 271 2.85 -0.96 14.56
CA THR A 271 3.69 -1.88 13.78
C THR A 271 5.13 -1.40 13.67
N GLY A 272 5.36 -0.09 13.50
CA GLY A 272 6.68 0.52 13.52
C GLY A 272 7.38 0.36 14.88
N LYS A 273 6.68 0.66 15.98
CA LYS A 273 7.21 0.56 17.35
C LYS A 273 7.67 -0.86 17.70
N PHE A 274 6.93 -1.86 17.28
CA PHE A 274 7.23 -3.27 17.57
C PHE A 274 8.07 -3.95 16.49
N LYS A 275 8.40 -3.26 15.39
CA LYS A 275 9.01 -3.87 14.19
C LYS A 275 8.22 -5.12 13.76
N TRP A 276 6.91 -4.97 13.72
CA TRP A 276 5.98 -6.05 13.42
C TRP A 276 6.18 -6.53 11.98
N ASP A 277 6.35 -7.84 11.81
CA ASP A 277 6.54 -8.50 10.51
C ASP A 277 5.62 -9.73 10.38
N GLU A 278 5.57 -10.31 9.18
CA GLU A 278 4.80 -11.53 8.91
C GLU A 278 5.28 -12.74 9.76
N ALA A 279 6.55 -12.77 10.14
CA ALA A 279 7.11 -13.83 10.96
C ALA A 279 6.51 -13.84 12.39
N HIS A 280 6.17 -12.67 12.96
CA HIS A 280 5.45 -12.61 14.24
C HIS A 280 4.05 -13.22 14.14
N GLU A 281 3.36 -13.04 13.00
CA GLU A 281 2.02 -13.59 12.78
C GLU A 281 2.05 -15.11 12.62
N GLU A 282 3.00 -15.64 11.85
CA GLU A 282 3.17 -17.09 11.71
C GLU A 282 3.66 -17.74 13.02
N ALA A 283 4.55 -17.07 13.77
CA ALA A 283 4.95 -17.52 15.10
C ALA A 283 3.76 -17.65 16.05
N MET A 284 2.89 -16.63 16.12
CA MET A 284 1.69 -16.69 16.96
C MET A 284 0.73 -17.80 16.51
N LYS A 285 0.56 -18.01 15.21
CA LYS A 285 -0.31 -19.07 14.68
C LYS A 285 0.18 -20.46 15.08
N ASP A 286 1.49 -20.69 15.00
CA ASP A 286 2.13 -21.93 15.45
C ASP A 286 1.98 -22.15 16.96
N LEU A 287 2.26 -21.10 17.75
CA LEU A 287 2.14 -21.14 19.22
C LEU A 287 0.70 -21.32 19.71
N GLN A 288 -0.28 -20.80 18.96
CA GLN A 288 -1.71 -20.93 19.28
C GLN A 288 -2.31 -22.27 18.81
N GLY A 289 -1.67 -22.99 17.88
CA GLY A 289 -2.21 -24.21 17.28
C GLY A 289 -2.41 -25.37 18.25
N LYS A 290 -1.72 -25.37 19.40
CA LYS A 290 -1.80 -26.41 20.44
C LYS A 290 -2.82 -26.10 21.54
N ARG A 291 -3.57 -25.00 21.45
CA ARG A 291 -4.50 -24.60 22.51
C ARG A 291 -5.87 -25.27 22.36
N ASN A 292 -6.39 -25.82 23.46
CA ASN A 292 -7.82 -26.12 23.58
C ASN A 292 -8.58 -24.85 24.05
N ILE A 293 -9.81 -24.64 23.59
CA ILE A 293 -10.54 -23.36 23.75
C ILE A 293 -10.80 -23.03 25.23
N ASP A 294 -10.93 -24.04 26.10
CA ASP A 294 -11.30 -23.91 27.53
C ASP A 294 -10.13 -23.75 28.52
N ALA A 295 -8.89 -23.73 28.04
CA ALA A 295 -7.73 -23.61 28.92
C ALA A 295 -7.30 -22.14 29.08
N HIS A 296 -7.72 -21.50 30.18
CA HIS A 296 -7.33 -20.14 30.55
C HIS A 296 -6.36 -20.13 31.75
N PRO A 297 -5.04 -20.27 31.53
CA PRO A 297 -4.07 -20.13 32.62
C PRO A 297 -4.13 -18.71 33.19
N SER A 298 -4.46 -18.59 34.48
CA SER A 298 -4.63 -17.31 35.17
C SER A 298 -3.56 -17.12 36.26
N PRO A 299 -3.01 -15.90 36.47
CA PRO A 299 -2.72 -14.80 35.55
C PRO A 299 -1.33 -14.95 34.91
N LEU A 300 -1.14 -14.39 33.70
CA LEU A 300 0.17 -14.37 33.05
C LEU A 300 1.10 -13.33 33.70
N THR A 301 2.31 -13.74 34.04
CA THR A 301 3.40 -12.86 34.49
C THR A 301 4.58 -12.96 33.51
N GLU A 302 5.36 -11.89 33.36
CA GLU A 302 6.55 -11.87 32.50
C GLU A 302 7.54 -12.98 32.87
N GLU A 303 7.78 -13.16 34.17
CA GLU A 303 8.64 -14.21 34.73
C GLU A 303 8.07 -15.61 34.47
N GLY A 304 6.75 -15.76 34.49
CA GLY A 304 6.06 -17.01 34.17
C GLY A 304 6.18 -17.36 32.68
N LEU A 305 5.99 -16.37 31.81
CA LEU A 305 6.11 -16.52 30.36
C LEU A 305 7.54 -16.80 29.92
N THR A 306 8.52 -16.14 30.54
CA THR A 306 9.95 -16.37 30.24
C THR A 306 10.35 -17.78 30.63
N ARG A 307 9.97 -18.24 31.83
CA ARG A 307 10.19 -19.63 32.28
C ARG A 307 9.47 -20.65 31.39
N ALA A 308 8.25 -20.34 30.93
CA ALA A 308 7.53 -21.19 29.99
C ALA A 308 8.25 -21.29 28.64
N ALA A 309 8.78 -20.19 28.13
CA ALA A 309 9.55 -20.16 26.89
C ALA A 309 10.86 -20.96 27.02
N GLU A 310 11.60 -20.82 28.12
CA GLU A 310 12.81 -21.59 28.41
C GLU A 310 12.52 -23.09 28.50
N LEU A 311 11.42 -23.47 29.16
CA LEU A 311 11.00 -24.87 29.25
C LEU A 311 10.69 -25.45 27.86
N LEU A 312 10.01 -24.70 26.99
CA LEU A 312 9.71 -25.16 25.63
C LEU A 312 10.96 -25.21 24.73
N ASP A 313 11.90 -24.28 24.91
CA ASP A 313 13.17 -24.27 24.18
C ASP A 313 14.08 -25.45 24.55
N THR A 314 14.26 -25.69 25.86
CA THR A 314 15.06 -26.82 26.38
C THR A 314 14.52 -28.18 25.94
N LYS A 315 13.22 -28.27 25.68
CA LYS A 315 12.55 -29.47 25.13
C LYS A 315 12.58 -29.55 23.60
N GLY A 316 13.07 -28.51 22.93
CA GLY A 316 13.15 -28.44 21.47
C GLY A 316 11.79 -28.25 20.80
N ASN A 317 10.81 -27.71 21.52
CA ASN A 317 9.45 -27.43 21.03
C ASN A 317 9.35 -26.08 20.30
N LEU A 318 10.34 -25.20 20.46
CA LEU A 318 10.42 -23.89 19.80
C LEU A 318 11.38 -23.97 18.60
N LYS A 319 10.83 -24.04 17.38
CA LYS A 319 11.60 -24.19 16.14
C LYS A 319 10.94 -23.42 14.99
N GLY A 320 11.72 -23.10 13.95
CA GLY A 320 11.20 -22.37 12.79
C GLY A 320 10.66 -20.99 13.18
N TRP A 321 9.42 -20.70 12.81
CA TRP A 321 8.77 -19.41 13.08
C TRP A 321 8.60 -19.13 14.58
N SER A 322 8.38 -20.16 15.40
CA SER A 322 8.21 -20.05 16.86
C SER A 322 9.51 -20.17 17.65
N SER A 323 10.65 -19.80 17.05
CA SER A 323 11.97 -19.81 17.74
C SER A 323 11.94 -19.08 19.09
N TYR A 324 12.77 -19.53 20.04
CA TYR A 324 12.86 -18.94 21.39
C TYR A 324 13.08 -17.42 21.37
N LYS A 325 13.98 -16.93 20.50
CA LYS A 325 14.20 -15.50 20.29
C LYS A 325 12.89 -14.76 19.93
N ARG A 326 12.09 -15.32 19.04
CA ARG A 326 10.82 -14.72 18.60
C ARG A 326 9.76 -14.76 19.71
N VAL A 327 9.72 -15.82 20.50
CA VAL A 327 8.83 -15.90 21.68
C VAL A 327 9.19 -14.81 22.70
N LEU A 328 10.47 -14.56 22.96
CA LEU A 328 10.90 -13.46 23.83
C LEU A 328 10.52 -12.08 23.28
N GLU A 329 10.62 -11.87 21.97
CA GLU A 329 10.14 -10.65 21.32
C GLU A 329 8.63 -10.45 21.52
N LEU A 330 7.83 -11.51 21.36
CA LEU A 330 6.37 -11.48 21.62
C LEU A 330 6.05 -11.20 23.10
N ILE A 331 6.79 -11.76 24.05
CA ILE A 331 6.64 -11.45 25.49
C ILE A 331 6.92 -9.97 25.76
N LYS A 332 7.95 -9.40 25.11
CA LYS A 332 8.26 -7.97 25.23
C LYS A 332 7.14 -7.10 24.66
N ILE A 333 6.60 -7.46 23.50
CA ILE A 333 5.46 -6.76 22.87
C ILE A 333 4.23 -6.83 23.78
N TRP A 334 3.92 -8.01 24.33
CA TRP A 334 2.83 -8.22 25.28
C TRP A 334 2.95 -7.30 26.50
N LYS A 335 4.14 -7.22 27.11
CA LYS A 335 4.41 -6.32 28.24
C LYS A 335 4.18 -4.86 27.89
N GLN A 336 4.68 -4.42 26.73
CA GLN A 336 4.50 -3.04 26.26
C GLN A 336 3.02 -2.72 25.97
N LEU A 337 2.27 -3.66 25.39
CA LEU A 337 0.82 -3.54 25.20
C LEU A 337 0.08 -3.46 26.54
N GLN A 338 0.50 -4.20 27.56
CA GLN A 338 -0.11 -4.15 28.88
C GLN A 338 0.10 -2.80 29.58
N GLN A 339 1.26 -2.17 29.39
CA GLN A 339 1.52 -0.81 29.86
C GLN A 339 0.61 0.21 29.17
N MET A 340 0.46 0.11 27.84
CA MET A 340 -0.41 1.02 27.08
C MET A 340 -1.89 0.88 27.46
N ASP A 341 -2.34 -0.34 27.76
CA ASP A 341 -3.70 -0.63 28.22
C ASP A 341 -4.00 -0.12 29.64
N SER A 342 -2.96 0.21 30.42
CA SER A 342 -3.09 0.76 31.78
C SER A 342 -3.11 2.30 31.81
N THR A 343 -2.87 2.94 30.67
CA THR A 343 -2.80 4.41 30.49
C THR A 343 -4.02 5.00 29.77
N VAL A 344 -5.00 4.17 29.42
CA VAL A 344 -6.31 4.55 28.86
C VAL A 344 -7.36 4.24 29.91
#